data_AF-A0A7Y7NQW9-F1
#
_entry.id   AF-A0A7Y7NQW9-F1
#
_cell.length_a   1.000
_cell.length_b   1.000
_cell.length_c   1.000
_cell.angle_alpha   90.00
_cell.angle_beta   90.00
_cell.angle_gamma   90.00
#
_symmetry.space_group_name_H-M   'P 1'
#
loop_
_entity.id
_entity.type
_entity.pdbx_description
1 polymer ?
#
loop_
_entity_poly.entity_id
_entity_poly.type
_entity_poly.pdbx_seq_one_letter_code
_entity_poly.pdbx_strand_id
1 'polypeptide(L)'
;MDNKPIDEAIERYVSERRVKGKDEAGARFLSYVRIRYHGSELIEFLGATTNMIRYYIGFFRMLVNPLKGPELAFFATALAMGIFGCLMLTEPEEQLPGIIMLSGALVNGWSIISRVLRKWCDLNVLIAIYQELLVLAEKEMLEENCGRV
;
A
#
# COMPACT_ATOMS: atom_id res chain seq x y z
N MET A 1 13.28 -20.34 11.63
CA MET A 1 13.97 -19.04 11.60
C MET A 1 13.02 -18.03 12.22
N ASP A 2 13.47 -17.22 13.19
CA ASP A 2 12.64 -16.13 13.73
C ASP A 2 12.48 -15.09 12.62
N ASN A 3 11.26 -14.67 12.29
CA ASN A 3 10.99 -13.72 11.21
C ASN A 3 11.22 -12.26 11.62
N LYS A 4 11.32 -11.98 12.93
CA LYS A 4 11.60 -10.64 13.47
C LYS A 4 12.77 -9.90 12.83
N PRO A 5 13.97 -10.50 12.62
CA PRO A 5 15.08 -9.81 11.97
C PRO A 5 14.81 -9.47 10.50
N ILE A 6 13.96 -10.24 9.81
CA ILE A 6 13.56 -9.98 8.43
C ILE A 6 12.57 -8.82 8.40
N ASP A 7 11.56 -8.86 9.27
CA ASP A 7 10.58 -7.79 9.43
C ASP A 7 11.24 -6.46 9.77
N GLU A 8 12.16 -6.46 10.73
CA GLU A 8 12.92 -5.28 11.13
C GLU A 8 13.76 -4.73 9.97
N ALA A 9 14.40 -5.61 9.18
CA ALA A 9 15.19 -5.18 8.03
C ALA A 9 14.33 -4.56 6.92
N ILE A 10 13.16 -5.15 6.66
CA ILE A 10 12.18 -4.61 5.69
C ILE A 10 11.65 -3.26 6.17
N GLU A 11 11.21 -3.17 7.42
CA GLU A 11 10.64 -1.93 7.99
C GLU A 11 11.68 -0.80 8.01
N ARG A 12 12.93 -1.13 8.35
CA ARG A 12 14.04 -0.18 8.31
C ARG A 12 14.31 0.32 6.89
N TYR A 13 14.31 -0.57 5.90
CA TYR A 13 14.45 -0.16 4.51
C TYR A 13 13.30 0.77 4.08
N VAL A 14 12.05 0.39 4.36
CA VAL A 14 10.86 1.16 3.95
C VAL A 14 10.86 2.56 4.60
N SER A 15 11.20 2.65 5.88
CA SER A 15 11.27 3.92 6.60
C SER A 15 12.40 4.81 6.09
N GLU A 16 13.60 4.26 5.88
CA GLU A 16 14.72 5.01 5.31
C GLU A 16 14.44 5.46 3.87
N ARG A 17 13.79 4.61 3.05
CA ARG A 17 13.41 4.92 1.66
C ARG A 17 12.48 6.12 1.55
N ARG A 18 11.60 6.32 2.54
CA ARG A 18 10.67 7.46 2.62
C ARG A 18 11.38 8.77 2.95
N VAL A 19 12.48 8.73 3.68
CA VAL A 19 13.20 9.93 4.16
C VAL A 19 14.39 10.29 3.27
N LYS A 20 15.17 9.28 2.85
CA LYS A 20 16.50 9.45 2.26
C LYS A 20 16.59 9.07 0.78
N GLY A 21 15.54 8.48 0.23
CA GLY A 21 15.49 8.05 -1.16
C GLY A 21 16.03 6.64 -1.39
N LYS A 22 16.03 6.24 -2.66
CA LYS A 22 16.25 4.85 -3.08
C LYS A 22 17.66 4.36 -2.84
N ASP A 23 18.64 5.14 -3.28
CA ASP A 23 20.03 4.68 -3.33
C ASP A 23 20.63 4.54 -1.93
N GLU A 24 20.36 5.50 -1.03
CA GLU A 24 20.87 5.43 0.34
C GLU A 24 20.21 4.29 1.14
N ALA A 25 18.89 4.10 1.01
CA ALA A 25 18.18 3.00 1.67
C ALA A 25 18.67 1.63 1.17
N GLY A 26 18.90 1.51 -0.14
CA GLY A 26 19.45 0.29 -0.75
C GLY A 26 20.85 -0.02 -0.24
N ALA A 27 21.75 0.96 -0.25
CA ALA A 27 23.11 0.79 0.25
C ALA A 27 23.13 0.39 1.74
N ARG A 28 22.28 1.02 2.56
CA ARG A 28 22.17 0.70 3.99
C ARG A 28 21.64 -0.70 4.22
N PHE A 29 20.59 -1.10 3.51
CA PHE A 29 20.07 -2.47 3.58
C PHE A 29 21.16 -3.49 3.22
N LEU A 30 21.83 -3.34 2.08
CA LEU A 30 22.89 -4.26 1.68
C LEU A 30 24.06 -4.29 2.67
N SER A 31 24.49 -3.12 3.17
CA SER A 31 25.55 -3.05 4.19
C SER A 31 25.16 -3.80 5.47
N TYR A 32 23.91 -3.64 5.93
CA TYR A 32 23.40 -4.32 7.11
C TYR A 32 23.41 -5.83 6.92
N VAL A 33 22.88 -6.32 5.80
CA VAL A 33 22.79 -7.77 5.56
C VAL A 33 24.17 -8.39 5.37
N ARG A 34 25.07 -7.76 4.61
CA ARG A 34 26.44 -8.26 4.39
C ARG A 34 27.32 -8.25 5.64
N ILE A 35 27.10 -7.32 6.57
CA ILE A 35 27.83 -7.28 7.85
C ILE A 35 27.31 -8.37 8.80
N ARG A 36 26.00 -8.64 8.76
CA ARG A 36 25.34 -9.52 9.71
C ARG A 36 25.33 -10.99 9.29
N TYR A 37 25.35 -11.26 7.99
CA TYR A 37 25.25 -12.60 7.42
C TYR A 37 26.33 -12.82 6.37
N HIS A 38 26.88 -14.03 6.31
CA HIS A 38 27.91 -14.39 5.34
C HIS A 38 27.59 -15.72 4.67
N GLY A 39 28.01 -15.88 3.41
CA GLY A 39 27.93 -17.15 2.72
C GLY A 39 26.50 -17.69 2.62
N SER A 40 26.27 -18.93 3.04
CA SER A 40 24.96 -19.60 2.91
C SER A 40 23.86 -18.92 3.71
N GLU A 41 24.19 -18.33 4.86
CA GLU A 41 23.23 -17.63 5.73
C GLU A 41 22.70 -16.35 5.06
N LEU A 42 23.54 -15.66 4.28
CA LEU A 42 23.15 -14.49 3.50
C LEU A 42 22.09 -14.85 2.46
N ILE A 43 22.31 -15.95 1.73
CA ILE A 43 21.37 -16.44 0.71
C ILE A 43 20.06 -16.87 1.36
N GLU A 44 20.12 -17.59 2.48
CA GLU A 44 18.92 -18.01 3.23
C GLU A 44 18.11 -16.81 3.72
N PHE A 45 18.79 -15.80 4.29
CA PHE A 45 18.17 -14.57 4.75
C PHE A 45 17.52 -13.78 3.59
N LEU A 46 18.23 -13.58 2.48
CA LEU A 46 17.70 -12.89 1.30
C LEU A 46 16.55 -13.67 0.66
N GLY A 47 16.60 -15.00 0.68
CA GLY A 47 15.53 -15.89 0.22
C GLY A 47 14.26 -15.73 1.06
N ALA A 48 14.40 -15.77 2.38
CA ALA A 48 13.30 -15.53 3.30
C ALA A 48 12.73 -14.11 3.17
N THR A 49 13.59 -13.10 3.04
CA THR A 49 13.22 -11.70 2.80
C THR A 49 12.42 -11.53 1.50
N THR A 50 12.89 -12.11 0.41
CA THR A 50 12.21 -12.12 -0.90
C THR A 50 10.80 -12.72 -0.80
N ASN A 51 10.67 -13.87 -0.14
CA ASN A 51 9.37 -14.52 0.05
C ASN A 51 8.40 -13.66 0.88
N MET A 52 8.92 -13.01 1.93
CA MET A 52 8.14 -12.14 2.79
C MET A 52 7.69 -10.86 2.08
N ILE A 53 8.56 -10.25 1.28
CA ILE A 53 8.22 -9.10 0.44
C ILE A 53 7.15 -9.45 -0.58
N ARG A 54 7.24 -10.61 -1.24
CA ARG A 54 6.20 -11.09 -2.18
C ARG A 54 4.85 -11.27 -1.48
N TYR A 55 4.86 -11.81 -0.27
CA TYR A 55 3.66 -11.92 0.56
C TYR A 55 3.05 -10.53 0.84
N TYR A 56 3.86 -9.57 1.28
CA TYR A 56 3.39 -8.20 1.53
C TYR A 56 2.86 -7.49 0.29
N ILE A 57 3.54 -7.63 -0.85
CA ILE A 57 3.05 -7.10 -2.13
C ILE A 57 1.69 -7.70 -2.48
N GLY A 58 1.53 -9.03 -2.34
CA GLY A 58 0.26 -9.71 -2.57
C GLY A 58 -0.85 -9.19 -1.66
N PHE A 59 -0.53 -9.03 -0.37
CA PHE A 59 -1.44 -8.48 0.62
C PHE A 59 -1.85 -7.03 0.30
N PHE A 60 -0.89 -6.15 -0.01
CA PHE A 60 -1.21 -4.77 -0.37
C PHE A 60 -2.01 -4.67 -1.66
N ARG A 61 -1.73 -5.51 -2.67
CA ARG A 61 -2.54 -5.59 -3.89
C ARG A 61 -3.98 -6.01 -3.61
N MET A 62 -4.20 -6.87 -2.62
CA MET A 62 -5.55 -7.21 -2.18
C MET A 62 -6.26 -6.01 -1.53
N LEU A 63 -5.55 -5.22 -0.73
CA LEU A 63 -6.05 -4.00 -0.08
C LEU A 63 -6.26 -2.82 -1.04
N VAL A 64 -5.53 -2.79 -2.16
CA VAL A 64 -5.66 -1.79 -3.22
C VAL A 64 -7.05 -1.80 -3.86
N ASN A 65 -7.80 -2.91 -3.79
CA ASN A 65 -9.12 -3.00 -4.40
C ASN A 65 -10.13 -2.10 -3.65
N PRO A 66 -10.57 -0.96 -4.25
CA PRO A 66 -11.47 -0.03 -3.59
C PRO A 66 -12.88 -0.59 -3.39
N LEU A 67 -13.20 -1.71 -4.06
CA LEU A 67 -14.53 -2.33 -4.03
C LEU A 67 -14.73 -3.34 -2.90
N LYS A 68 -13.69 -3.68 -2.14
CA LYS A 68 -13.78 -4.69 -1.06
C LYS A 68 -13.89 -4.11 0.35
N GLY A 69 -13.91 -2.79 0.47
CA GLY A 69 -13.91 -2.08 1.75
C GLY A 69 -15.28 -1.50 2.15
N PRO A 70 -15.44 -1.12 3.43
CA PRO A 70 -16.62 -0.39 3.90
C PRO A 70 -16.84 0.93 3.16
N GLU A 71 -15.79 1.51 2.57
CA GLU A 71 -15.86 2.73 1.76
C GLU A 71 -16.84 2.60 0.58
N LEU A 72 -16.94 1.41 -0.04
CA LEU A 72 -17.90 1.14 -1.11
C LEU A 72 -19.34 1.22 -0.60
N ALA A 73 -19.62 0.65 0.58
CA ALA A 73 -20.94 0.68 1.18
C ALA A 73 -21.37 2.12 1.47
N PHE A 74 -20.48 2.92 2.07
CA PHE A 74 -20.74 4.34 2.32
C PHE A 74 -20.93 5.14 1.02
N PHE A 75 -20.14 4.83 -0.01
CA PHE A 75 -20.30 5.46 -1.32
C PHE A 75 -21.66 5.13 -1.94
N ALA A 76 -22.08 3.87 -1.90
CA ALA A 76 -23.40 3.44 -2.37
C ALA A 76 -24.53 4.12 -1.60
N THR A 77 -24.41 4.29 -0.28
CA THR A 77 -25.38 5.03 0.52
C THR A 77 -25.43 6.51 0.13
N ALA A 78 -24.27 7.16 -0.07
CA ALA A 78 -24.21 8.55 -0.52
C ALA A 78 -24.85 8.71 -1.91
N LEU A 79 -24.63 7.75 -2.81
CA LEU A 79 -25.26 7.72 -4.13
C LEU A 79 -26.77 7.57 -4.04
N ALA A 80 -27.27 6.63 -3.22
CA ALA A 80 -28.69 6.44 -3.01
C ALA A 80 -29.34 7.72 -2.44
N MET A 81 -28.72 8.33 -1.42
CA MET A 81 -29.21 9.59 -0.84
C MET A 81 -29.20 10.73 -1.86
N GLY A 82 -28.20 10.79 -2.75
CA GLY A 82 -28.17 11.76 -3.84
C GLY A 82 -29.31 11.58 -4.84
N ILE A 83 -29.61 10.33 -5.22
CA ILE A 83 -30.75 10.02 -6.12
C ILE A 83 -32.07 10.44 -5.46
N PHE A 84 -32.29 10.06 -4.20
CA PHE A 84 -33.49 10.47 -3.45
C PHE A 84 -33.60 11.99 -3.34
N GLY A 85 -32.49 12.68 -3.01
CA GLY A 85 -32.46 14.15 -2.97
C GLY A 85 -32.86 14.77 -4.30
N CYS A 86 -32.38 14.24 -5.43
CA CYS A 86 -32.79 14.71 -6.76
C CYS A 86 -34.28 14.50 -7.05
N LEU A 87 -34.86 13.38 -6.62
CA LEU A 87 -36.29 13.13 -6.80
C LEU A 87 -37.14 14.11 -5.99
N MET A 88 -36.77 14.39 -4.74
CA MET A 88 -37.48 15.35 -3.88
C MET A 88 -37.49 16.78 -4.44
N LEU A 89 -36.50 17.16 -5.26
CA LEU A 89 -36.50 18.46 -5.93
C LEU A 89 -37.62 18.63 -6.96
N THR A 90 -38.25 17.54 -7.40
CA THR A 90 -39.35 17.58 -8.38
C THR A 90 -40.69 17.99 -7.75
N GLU A 91 -40.84 17.84 -6.42
CA GLU A 91 -42.04 18.24 -5.70
C GLU A 91 -41.82 19.55 -4.92
N PRO A 92 -42.64 20.59 -5.11
CA PRO A 92 -42.40 21.91 -4.53
C PRO A 92 -42.42 21.93 -3.00
N GLU A 93 -43.19 21.04 -2.37
CA GLU A 93 -43.26 20.92 -0.90
C GLU A 93 -42.00 20.28 -0.29
N GLU A 94 -41.25 19.52 -1.08
CA GLU A 94 -40.09 18.73 -0.65
C GLU A 94 -38.74 19.32 -1.09
N GLN A 95 -38.72 20.48 -1.74
CA GLN A 95 -37.49 21.07 -2.29
C GLN A 95 -36.44 21.39 -1.22
N LEU A 96 -36.83 22.00 -0.11
CA LEU A 96 -35.93 22.35 1.00
C LEU A 96 -35.21 21.11 1.58
N PRO A 97 -35.93 20.04 2.00
CA PRO A 97 -35.27 18.81 2.44
C PRO A 97 -34.45 18.14 1.33
N GLY A 98 -34.91 18.19 0.07
CA GLY A 98 -34.17 17.70 -1.09
C GLY A 98 -32.81 18.38 -1.27
N ILE A 99 -32.74 19.72 -1.14
CA ILE A 99 -31.47 20.49 -1.21
C ILE A 99 -30.51 20.10 -0.08
N ILE A 100 -31.02 19.97 1.15
CA ILE A 100 -30.20 19.59 2.32
C ILE A 100 -29.65 18.16 2.12
N MET A 101 -30.49 17.23 1.69
CA MET A 101 -30.11 15.84 1.47
C MET A 101 -29.09 15.70 0.33
N LEU A 102 -29.31 16.40 -0.79
CA LEU A 102 -28.41 16.39 -1.94
C LEU A 102 -27.04 17.00 -1.59
N SER A 103 -27.01 18.15 -0.92
CA SER A 103 -25.76 18.79 -0.50
C SER A 103 -24.96 17.90 0.48
N GLY A 104 -25.63 17.26 1.43
CA GLY A 104 -25.01 16.29 2.33
C GLY A 104 -24.47 15.07 1.58
N ALA A 105 -25.22 14.53 0.61
CA ALA A 105 -24.80 13.41 -0.22
C ALA A 105 -23.56 13.75 -1.06
N LEU A 106 -23.51 14.94 -1.66
CA LEU A 106 -22.38 15.40 -2.46
C LEU A 106 -21.11 15.59 -1.61
N VAL A 107 -21.21 16.25 -0.46
CA VAL A 107 -20.07 16.47 0.44
C VAL A 107 -19.53 15.13 0.97
N ASN A 108 -20.42 14.24 1.39
CA ASN A 108 -20.01 12.92 1.88
C ASN A 108 -19.42 12.06 0.77
N GLY A 109 -20.05 12.02 -0.41
CA GLY A 109 -19.55 11.31 -1.58
C GLY A 109 -18.16 11.79 -1.98
N TRP A 110 -17.95 13.12 -2.05
CA TRP A 110 -16.65 13.71 -2.35
C TRP A 110 -15.58 13.35 -1.31
N SER A 111 -15.93 13.39 -0.03
CA SER A 111 -15.05 13.00 1.07
C SER A 111 -14.61 11.53 0.95
N ILE A 112 -15.54 10.62 0.65
CA ILE A 112 -15.25 9.20 0.48
C ILE A 112 -14.33 8.98 -0.73
N ILE A 113 -14.66 9.55 -1.89
CA ILE A 113 -13.82 9.44 -3.10
C ILE A 113 -12.41 9.95 -2.82
N SER A 114 -12.27 11.11 -2.18
CA SER A 114 -10.98 11.70 -1.86
C SER A 114 -10.13 10.80 -0.95
N ARG A 115 -10.75 10.17 0.05
CA ARG A 115 -10.07 9.22 0.95
C ARG A 115 -9.64 7.95 0.23
N VAL A 116 -10.52 7.39 -0.61
CA VAL A 116 -10.22 6.19 -1.40
C VAL A 116 -9.06 6.47 -2.36
N LEU A 117 -9.08 7.60 -3.07
CA LEU A 117 -8.00 7.98 -3.99
C LEU A 117 -6.66 8.16 -3.27
N ARG A 118 -6.63 8.81 -2.11
CA ARG A 118 -5.41 8.95 -1.30
C ARG A 118 -4.87 7.59 -0.86
N LYS A 119 -5.72 6.75 -0.25
CA LYS A 119 -5.36 5.40 0.17
C LYS A 119 -4.87 4.54 -0.99
N TRP A 120 -5.49 4.67 -2.16
CA TRP A 120 -5.08 3.97 -3.37
C TRP A 120 -3.70 4.43 -3.85
N CYS A 121 -3.43 5.74 -3.83
CA CYS A 121 -2.11 6.28 -4.15
C CYS A 121 -1.05 5.79 -3.15
N ASP A 122 -1.31 5.90 -1.86
CA ASP A 122 -0.39 5.50 -0.78
C ASP A 122 -0.02 4.01 -0.87
N LEU A 123 -1.01 3.15 -1.12
CA LEU A 123 -0.77 1.70 -1.27
C LEU A 123 0.03 1.37 -2.54
N ASN A 124 -0.21 2.07 -3.65
CA ASN A 124 0.58 1.88 -4.87
C ASN A 124 2.04 2.31 -4.68
N VAL A 125 2.27 3.43 -3.99
CA VAL A 125 3.62 3.88 -3.63
C VAL A 125 4.29 2.85 -2.71
N LEU A 126 3.56 2.31 -1.74
CA LEU A 126 4.08 1.27 -0.85
C LEU A 126 4.46 0.01 -1.64
N ILE A 127 3.59 -0.47 -2.52
CA ILE A 127 3.89 -1.63 -3.39
C ILE A 127 5.16 -1.37 -4.21
N ALA A 128 5.34 -0.18 -4.77
CA ALA A 128 6.53 0.17 -5.53
C ALA A 128 7.80 0.10 -4.66
N ILE A 129 7.77 0.60 -3.42
CA ILE A 129 8.90 0.48 -2.47
C ILE A 129 9.24 -0.98 -2.18
N TYR A 130 8.23 -1.83 -1.95
CA TYR A 130 8.47 -3.26 -1.70
C TYR A 130 9.01 -3.96 -2.95
N GLN A 131 8.54 -3.59 -4.15
CA GLN A 131 9.10 -4.09 -5.40
C GLN A 131 10.55 -3.67 -5.61
N GLU A 132 10.92 -2.45 -5.25
CA GLU A 132 12.31 -2.00 -5.28
C GLU A 132 13.20 -2.87 -4.36
N LEU A 133 12.75 -3.14 -3.14
CA LEU A 133 13.47 -4.01 -2.21
C LEU A 133 13.58 -5.45 -2.71
N LEU A 134 12.51 -5.97 -3.34
CA LEU A 134 12.49 -7.30 -3.94
C LEU A 134 13.61 -7.44 -4.98
N VAL A 135 13.66 -6.49 -5.92
CA VAL A 135 14.68 -6.48 -6.98
C VAL A 135 16.09 -6.37 -6.41
N LEU A 136 16.26 -5.57 -5.35
CA LEU A 136 17.55 -5.41 -4.68
C LEU A 136 18.01 -6.73 -4.02
N ALA A 137 17.11 -7.40 -3.30
CA ALA A 137 17.40 -8.67 -2.62
C ALA A 137 17.68 -9.81 -3.62
N GLU A 138 16.90 -9.89 -4.71
CA GLU A 138 17.10 -10.87 -5.77
C GLU A 138 18.44 -10.66 -6.50
N LYS A 139 18.82 -9.41 -6.79
CA LYS A 139 20.09 -9.08 -7.41
C LYS A 139 21.28 -9.50 -6.54
N GLU A 140 21.25 -9.16 -5.25
CA GLU A 140 22.31 -9.52 -4.30
C GLU A 140 22.46 -11.05 -4.17
N MET A 141 21.33 -11.76 -4.13
CA MET A 141 21.34 -13.23 -4.07
C MET A 141 21.96 -13.87 -5.31
N LEU A 142 21.76 -13.28 -6.50
CA LEU A 142 22.38 -13.74 -7.74
C LEU A 142 23.88 -13.47 -7.78
N GLU A 143 24.32 -12.31 -7.30
CA GLU A 143 25.74 -11.95 -7.21
C GLU A 143 26.50 -12.93 -6.28
N GLU A 144 25.93 -13.25 -5.12
CA GLU A 144 26.55 -14.16 -4.15
C GLU A 144 26.58 -15.62 -4.64
N ASN A 145 25.59 -16.03 -5.45
CA ASN A 145 25.59 -17.35 -6.09
C ASN A 145 26.62 -17.45 -7.23
N CYS A 146 26.80 -16.38 -8.01
CA CYS A 146 27.75 -16.34 -9.13
C CYS A 146 29.21 -16.26 -8.62
N GLY A 147 29.47 -15.57 -7.51
CA GLY A 147 30.80 -15.48 -6.89
C GLY A 147 31.32 -16.78 -6.23
N ARG A 148 30.51 -17.86 -6.20
CA ARG A 148 30.92 -19.19 -5.72
C ARG A 148 31.26 -20.20 -6.82
N VAL A 149 31.13 -19.84 -8.10
CA VAL A 149 31.54 -20.65 -9.25
C VAL A 149 32.98 -20.32 -9.61
#